data_AF-A0A9P9FCN5-F1
#
_entry.id   AF-A0A9P9FCN5-F1
#
_cell.length_a   1.000
_cell.length_b   1.000
_cell.length_c   1.000
_cell.angle_alpha   90.00
_cell.angle_beta   90.00
_cell.angle_gamma   90.00
#
_symmetry.space_group_name_H-M   'P 1'
#
loop_
_entity.id
_entity.type
_entity.pdbx_description
1 polymer ?
#
loop_
_entity_poly.entity_id
_entity_poly.type
_entity_poly.pdbx_seq_one_letter_code
_entity_poly.pdbx_strand_id
1 'polypeptide(L)'
;MMLLDIPVPLCVQDIVREPPVSWPREEDIKVLHLIRNFGEEFLRPRDEIEQACNLASGPSNLVIILGRPHKRQNYAVLFSEFVKRCETLKRVDELIRFGSKGARSIHTVTVLDAFSFKPSHETPIPSKRCHQLLADMLELKRPKVVLCCWNRRCEQTFAVKFKSWGVGTWPVCDRMGTTIAIRSFHPAAAVCYDLSQKPCCRMLLICHFALAFSQLAGSTVVPSWIKTLCDNSSIEFRTLRNLERTSIILMTLLQMMEFKRGSVAVPLAEGVLAARQRDEVNEVLKQLFAANYNKGAREIANLCLLWKDYLHPARQDVLRRLGELGSQQDLFQTLGSNLLTRPALRYKIKLAGSNNNDDDGDLEKRLQSLRIHGNATPVDEELVRLSQLRTRLSHRKVSLERLENVANETLSHVQLSIELQVAVFSPGRIGLSESIAEVTKDIHHALDEVAAQITTTPSILVGGKGVTHYEETLRSSFARSPDARNILDLVIPEVEGLANLAFRCSLLFSGLVAQWRMHYGPPEDSNQDTMERLFEIPNDIKGYSTAIMSALNNLSTLQELSDNPEQLLKTESLAQLPRKKNEGLPKVYRVIRGGAASQDVSC
;
A
#
# COMPACT_ATOMS: atom_id res chain seq x y z
N MET A 1 0.26 3.68 -9.54
CA MET A 1 0.54 3.78 -10.99
C MET A 1 1.85 4.53 -11.20
N MET A 2 2.76 3.98 -12.01
CA MET A 2 4.01 4.64 -12.41
C MET A 2 3.88 5.22 -13.81
N LEU A 3 4.32 6.46 -14.02
CA LEU A 3 4.38 7.12 -15.32
C LEU A 3 5.68 7.91 -15.43
N LEU A 4 6.36 7.83 -16.56
CA LEU A 4 7.72 8.36 -16.71
C LEU A 4 8.64 7.92 -15.55
N ASP A 5 8.53 6.65 -15.13
CA ASP A 5 9.31 6.04 -14.04
C ASP A 5 9.16 6.71 -12.66
N ILE A 6 8.10 7.51 -12.43
CA ILE A 6 7.75 8.09 -11.13
C ILE A 6 6.29 7.78 -10.77
N PRO A 7 5.94 7.70 -9.48
CA PRO A 7 4.55 7.55 -9.06
C PRO A 7 3.73 8.80 -9.39
N VAL A 8 2.46 8.60 -9.70
CA VAL A 8 1.52 9.69 -9.96
C VAL A 8 0.59 9.88 -8.76
N PRO A 9 0.71 10.97 -7.98
CA PRO A 9 -0.11 11.23 -6.80
C PRO A 9 -1.56 11.56 -7.17
N LEU A 10 -2.47 11.47 -6.20
CA LEU A 10 -3.92 11.66 -6.37
C LEU A 10 -4.24 13.05 -6.95
N CYS A 11 -3.59 14.12 -6.49
CA CYS A 11 -3.82 15.47 -7.02
C CYS A 11 -3.56 15.63 -8.52
N VAL A 12 -2.71 14.79 -9.11
CA VAL A 12 -2.44 14.79 -10.56
C VAL A 12 -3.49 13.95 -11.27
N GLN A 13 -3.90 12.82 -10.67
CA GLN A 13 -4.97 11.98 -11.20
C GLN A 13 -6.30 12.75 -11.29
N ASP A 14 -6.56 13.67 -10.35
CA ASP A 14 -7.76 14.52 -10.32
C ASP A 14 -7.83 15.53 -11.49
N ILE A 15 -6.69 15.88 -12.11
CA ILE A 15 -6.65 16.74 -13.30
C ILE A 15 -7.18 15.99 -14.52
N VAL A 16 -6.95 14.68 -14.57
CA VAL A 16 -7.17 13.85 -15.75
C VAL A 16 -8.67 13.71 -16.02
N ARG A 17 -9.06 14.04 -17.25
CA ARG A 17 -10.45 13.93 -17.72
C ARG A 17 -10.47 13.23 -19.06
N GLU A 18 -11.46 12.38 -19.25
CA GLU A 18 -11.68 11.75 -20.54
C GLU A 18 -12.09 12.82 -21.57
N PRO A 19 -11.36 12.97 -22.68
CA PRO A 19 -11.68 13.96 -23.69
C PRO A 19 -12.90 13.52 -24.54
N PRO A 20 -13.64 14.45 -25.14
CA PRO A 20 -14.70 14.10 -26.07
C PRO A 20 -14.16 13.33 -27.29
N VAL A 21 -15.01 12.47 -27.86
CA VAL A 21 -14.76 11.82 -29.15
C VAL A 21 -14.62 12.89 -30.23
N SER A 22 -13.61 12.73 -31.10
CA SER A 22 -13.37 13.63 -32.22
C SER A 22 -13.35 12.86 -33.51
N TRP A 23 -14.05 13.36 -34.51
CA TRP A 23 -14.12 12.77 -35.83
C TRP A 23 -13.10 13.41 -36.77
N PRO A 24 -12.49 12.65 -37.69
CA PRO A 24 -11.63 13.19 -38.73
C PRO A 24 -12.39 14.19 -39.61
N ARG A 25 -11.71 15.24 -40.06
CA ARG A 25 -12.24 16.24 -41.00
C ARG A 25 -11.43 16.28 -42.29
N GLU A 26 -11.98 16.92 -43.32
CA GLU A 26 -11.28 17.05 -44.61
C GLU A 26 -9.93 17.78 -44.47
N GLU A 27 -9.83 18.74 -43.53
CA GLU A 27 -8.59 19.44 -43.23
C GLU A 27 -7.51 18.51 -42.69
N ASP A 28 -7.88 17.43 -41.98
CA ASP A 28 -6.91 16.44 -41.50
C ASP A 28 -6.26 15.71 -42.67
N ILE A 29 -7.02 15.41 -43.73
CA ILE A 29 -6.50 14.80 -44.97
C ILE A 29 -5.62 15.79 -45.73
N LYS A 30 -6.01 17.06 -45.82
CA LYS A 30 -5.22 18.12 -46.49
C LYS A 30 -3.85 18.29 -45.85
N VAL A 31 -3.77 18.21 -44.51
CA VAL A 31 -2.49 18.24 -43.79
C VAL A 31 -1.57 17.09 -44.17
N LEU A 32 -2.11 15.88 -44.36
CA LEU A 32 -1.29 14.75 -44.81
C LEU A 32 -0.71 14.98 -46.21
N HIS A 33 -1.46 15.61 -47.11
CA HIS A 33 -0.95 15.98 -48.43
C HIS A 33 0.15 17.05 -48.35
N LEU A 34 0.02 18.05 -47.48
CA LEU A 34 1.09 19.03 -47.25
C LEU A 34 2.39 18.36 -46.80
N ILE A 35 2.31 17.39 -45.88
CA ILE A 35 3.48 16.64 -45.38
C ILE A 35 4.12 15.83 -46.52
N ARG A 36 3.31 15.13 -47.33
CA ARG A 36 3.82 14.35 -48.47
C ARG A 36 4.53 15.23 -49.49
N ASN A 37 3.87 16.29 -49.93
CA ASN A 37 4.42 17.23 -50.92
C ASN A 37 5.72 17.86 -50.42
N PHE A 38 5.77 18.24 -49.14
CA PHE A 38 6.99 18.79 -48.54
C PHE A 38 8.11 17.75 -48.45
N GLY A 39 7.80 16.52 -48.07
CA GLY A 39 8.77 15.43 -48.05
C GLY A 39 9.33 15.13 -49.44
N GLU A 40 8.48 15.09 -50.45
CA GLU A 40 8.85 14.89 -51.85
C GLU A 40 9.69 16.06 -52.40
N GLU A 41 9.33 17.31 -52.09
CA GLU A 41 10.09 18.53 -52.43
C GLU A 41 11.56 18.42 -52.00
N PHE A 42 11.81 17.86 -50.81
CA PHE A 42 13.16 17.68 -50.24
C PHE A 42 13.72 16.26 -50.40
N LEU A 43 13.18 15.47 -51.33
CA LEU A 43 13.64 14.12 -51.69
C LEU A 43 13.79 13.19 -50.46
N ARG A 44 12.83 13.26 -49.54
CA ARG A 44 12.83 12.41 -48.34
C ARG A 44 12.39 10.99 -48.69
N PRO A 45 12.97 9.96 -48.04
CA PRO A 45 12.53 8.58 -48.19
C PRO A 45 11.03 8.41 -47.91
N ARG A 46 10.37 7.53 -48.68
CA ARG A 46 8.91 7.31 -48.59
C ARG A 46 8.47 6.83 -47.20
N ASP A 47 9.26 5.97 -46.58
CA ASP A 47 9.04 5.47 -45.23
C ASP A 47 9.11 6.60 -44.19
N GLU A 48 10.06 7.53 -44.31
CA GLU A 48 10.12 8.72 -43.43
C GLU A 48 8.87 9.61 -43.60
N ILE A 49 8.44 9.84 -44.85
CA ILE A 49 7.21 10.59 -45.15
C ILE A 49 5.99 9.90 -44.55
N GLU A 50 5.88 8.58 -44.69
CA GLU A 50 4.77 7.80 -44.15
C GLU A 50 4.71 7.89 -42.62
N GLN A 51 5.85 7.78 -41.91
CA GLN A 51 5.85 7.94 -40.45
C GLN A 51 5.46 9.36 -40.01
N ALA A 52 5.88 10.40 -40.74
CA ALA A 52 5.44 11.76 -40.48
C ALA A 52 3.93 11.92 -40.68
N CYS A 53 3.36 11.31 -41.73
CA CYS A 53 1.92 11.25 -41.93
C CYS A 53 1.19 10.48 -40.82
N ASN A 54 1.74 9.35 -40.36
CA ASN A 54 1.17 8.55 -39.28
C ASN A 54 1.14 9.32 -37.94
N LEU A 55 2.17 10.13 -37.65
CA LEU A 55 2.15 11.02 -36.49
C LEU A 55 1.10 12.13 -36.64
N ALA A 56 0.87 12.63 -37.85
CA ALA A 56 -0.06 13.74 -38.11
C ALA A 56 -1.52 13.32 -38.36
N SER A 57 -1.83 12.01 -38.42
CA SER A 57 -3.14 11.47 -38.82
C SER A 57 -4.25 11.67 -37.80
N GLY A 58 -3.91 12.05 -36.56
CA GLY A 58 -4.92 12.28 -35.52
C GLY A 58 -5.89 13.41 -35.88
N PRO A 59 -7.07 13.47 -35.21
CA PRO A 59 -8.01 14.55 -35.40
C PRO A 59 -7.42 15.91 -35.01
N SER A 60 -7.98 16.97 -35.59
CA SER A 60 -7.45 18.32 -35.44
C SER A 60 -7.73 19.00 -34.08
N ASN A 61 -8.49 18.39 -33.18
CA ASN A 61 -8.92 19.05 -31.95
C ASN A 61 -7.78 19.27 -30.93
N LEU A 62 -6.75 18.42 -30.93
CA LEU A 62 -5.54 18.56 -30.12
C LEU A 62 -4.30 18.23 -30.96
N VAL A 63 -3.33 19.15 -30.94
CA VAL A 63 -2.05 19.02 -31.66
C VAL A 63 -0.90 19.11 -30.68
N ILE A 64 0.06 18.18 -30.74
CA ILE A 64 1.30 18.22 -29.97
C ILE A 64 2.43 18.60 -30.92
N ILE A 65 3.18 19.66 -30.59
CA ILE A 65 4.29 20.13 -31.42
C ILE A 65 5.63 19.80 -30.74
N LEU A 66 6.37 18.88 -31.33
CA LEU A 66 7.72 18.49 -30.95
C LEU A 66 8.77 19.31 -31.71
N GLY A 67 10.04 19.06 -31.38
CA GLY A 67 11.16 19.79 -31.96
C GLY A 67 11.54 19.30 -33.35
N ARG A 68 12.36 18.25 -33.40
CA ARG A 68 12.95 17.69 -34.62
C ARG A 68 12.94 16.16 -34.52
N PRO A 69 12.87 15.45 -35.67
CA PRO A 69 13.11 14.02 -35.68
C PRO A 69 14.55 13.70 -35.23
N HIS A 70 14.75 12.52 -34.64
CA HIS A 70 16.07 12.11 -34.18
C HIS A 70 16.92 11.57 -35.34
N LYS A 71 18.20 11.94 -35.42
CA LYS A 71 19.12 11.56 -36.52
C LYS A 71 19.34 10.06 -36.71
N ARG A 72 19.04 9.24 -35.69
CA ARG A 72 19.20 7.76 -35.71
C ARG A 72 17.86 7.03 -35.76
N GLN A 73 16.78 7.73 -36.10
CA GLN A 73 15.46 7.12 -36.13
C GLN A 73 15.35 6.20 -37.35
N ASN A 74 14.82 5.00 -37.14
CA ASN A 74 14.59 4.01 -38.19
C ASN A 74 13.12 4.11 -38.64
N TYR A 75 12.90 4.45 -39.90
CA TYR A 75 11.57 4.67 -40.48
C TYR A 75 11.01 3.44 -41.21
N ALA A 76 11.85 2.46 -41.55
CA ALA A 76 11.51 1.26 -42.32
C ALA A 76 10.84 0.16 -41.48
N VAL A 77 10.01 0.55 -40.51
CA VAL A 77 9.30 -0.37 -39.60
C VAL A 77 7.83 0.04 -39.48
N LEU A 78 6.98 -0.86 -38.99
CA LEU A 78 5.59 -0.52 -38.69
C LEU A 78 5.50 0.63 -37.67
N PHE A 79 4.47 1.47 -37.77
CA PHE A 79 4.33 2.67 -36.93
C PHE A 79 4.36 2.37 -35.42
N SER A 80 3.76 1.25 -34.98
CA SER A 80 3.82 0.83 -33.58
C SER A 80 5.24 0.55 -33.10
N GLU A 81 6.08 -0.03 -33.96
CA GLU A 81 7.49 -0.31 -33.65
C GLU A 81 8.34 0.96 -33.74
N PHE A 82 8.04 1.83 -34.70
CA PHE A 82 8.63 3.16 -34.83
C PHE A 82 8.46 3.99 -33.55
N VAL A 83 7.25 4.04 -32.99
CA VAL A 83 6.96 4.71 -31.72
C VAL A 83 7.73 4.07 -30.56
N LYS A 84 7.70 2.72 -30.46
CA LYS A 84 8.36 1.99 -29.36
C LYS A 84 9.88 2.18 -29.33
N ARG A 85 10.54 2.25 -30.50
CA ARG A 85 12.00 2.41 -30.62
C ARG A 85 12.50 3.81 -30.29
N CYS A 86 11.65 4.83 -30.35
CA CYS A 86 12.00 6.18 -29.99
C CYS A 86 11.53 6.48 -28.56
N GLU A 87 12.45 6.57 -27.60
CA GLU A 87 12.12 6.81 -26.19
C GLU A 87 11.22 8.05 -26.02
N THR A 88 11.48 9.14 -26.74
CA THR A 88 10.62 10.33 -26.72
C THR A 88 9.19 10.02 -27.15
N LEU A 89 8.99 9.34 -28.29
CA LEU A 89 7.65 9.04 -28.81
C LEU A 89 6.92 8.02 -27.95
N LYS A 90 7.63 7.00 -27.44
CA LYS A 90 7.10 6.07 -26.45
C LYS A 90 6.57 6.80 -25.22
N ARG A 91 7.33 7.74 -24.66
CA ARG A 91 6.89 8.53 -23.49
C ARG A 91 5.75 9.47 -23.83
N VAL A 92 5.71 10.04 -25.03
CA VAL A 92 4.56 10.83 -25.51
C VAL A 92 3.31 9.97 -25.60
N ASP A 93 3.38 8.73 -26.11
CA ASP A 93 2.25 7.80 -26.12
C ASP A 93 1.76 7.46 -24.71
N GLU A 94 2.67 7.14 -23.78
CA GLU A 94 2.36 6.91 -22.36
C GLU A 94 1.62 8.11 -21.74
N LEU A 95 2.10 9.33 -22.00
CA LEU A 95 1.50 10.57 -21.50
C LEU A 95 0.13 10.87 -22.12
N ILE A 96 -0.05 10.59 -23.42
CA ILE A 96 -1.35 10.73 -24.10
C ILE A 96 -2.37 9.78 -23.48
N ARG A 97 -2.00 8.50 -23.33
CA ARG A 97 -2.87 7.49 -22.72
C ARG A 97 -3.24 7.88 -21.30
N PHE A 98 -2.26 8.30 -20.49
CA PHE A 98 -2.55 8.75 -19.14
C PHE A 98 -3.50 9.96 -19.12
N GLY A 99 -3.14 11.04 -19.82
CA GLY A 99 -3.91 12.29 -19.81
C GLY A 99 -5.32 12.16 -20.36
N SER A 100 -5.58 11.14 -21.18
CA SER A 100 -6.89 10.86 -21.78
C SER A 100 -7.68 9.72 -21.11
N LYS A 101 -7.22 9.18 -19.97
CA LYS A 101 -7.77 7.96 -19.33
C LYS A 101 -7.82 6.75 -20.26
N GLY A 102 -6.85 6.63 -21.16
CA GLY A 102 -6.73 5.55 -22.14
C GLY A 102 -7.60 5.72 -23.39
N ALA A 103 -8.43 6.76 -23.47
CA ALA A 103 -9.31 6.99 -24.63
C ALA A 103 -8.53 7.36 -25.90
N ARG A 104 -7.30 7.85 -25.77
CA ARG A 104 -6.44 8.23 -26.90
C ARG A 104 -5.05 7.65 -26.75
N SER A 105 -4.36 7.53 -27.88
CA SER A 105 -2.95 7.18 -28.00
C SER A 105 -2.27 8.09 -29.02
N ILE A 106 -0.97 7.93 -29.22
CA ILE A 106 -0.25 8.63 -30.29
C ILE A 106 -0.81 8.32 -31.69
N HIS A 107 -1.51 7.19 -31.87
CA HIS A 107 -2.19 6.84 -33.12
C HIS A 107 -3.42 7.70 -33.40
N THR A 108 -3.97 8.36 -32.38
CA THR A 108 -5.25 9.08 -32.46
C THR A 108 -5.11 10.55 -32.06
N VAL A 109 -3.88 11.06 -32.00
CA VAL A 109 -3.56 12.46 -31.66
C VAL A 109 -2.58 12.99 -32.71
N THR A 110 -2.81 14.21 -33.18
CA THR A 110 -1.88 14.84 -34.13
C THR A 110 -0.59 15.20 -33.41
N VAL A 111 0.55 14.64 -33.83
CA VAL A 111 1.89 15.00 -33.39
C VAL A 111 2.68 15.54 -34.58
N LEU A 112 3.23 16.74 -34.45
CA LEU A 112 3.96 17.45 -35.51
C LEU A 112 5.36 17.82 -35.04
N ASP A 113 6.32 17.87 -35.96
CA ASP A 113 7.65 18.43 -35.71
C ASP A 113 7.77 19.85 -36.25
N ALA A 114 8.22 20.79 -35.41
CA ALA A 114 8.51 22.16 -35.83
C ALA A 114 9.61 22.25 -36.90
N PHE A 115 10.52 21.27 -36.94
CA PHE A 115 11.50 21.09 -38.01
C PHE A 115 11.31 19.75 -38.72
N SER A 116 10.15 19.59 -39.36
CA SER A 116 9.79 18.39 -40.14
C SER A 116 10.91 18.00 -41.12
N PHE A 117 11.27 16.71 -41.12
CA PHE A 117 12.34 16.11 -41.95
C PHE A 117 13.76 16.66 -41.76
N LYS A 118 14.00 17.46 -40.70
CA LYS A 118 15.27 18.14 -40.46
C LYS A 118 15.91 17.67 -39.14
N PRO A 119 16.57 16.49 -39.09
CA PRO A 119 17.15 15.94 -37.87
C PRO A 119 18.37 16.72 -37.35
N SER A 120 19.10 17.44 -38.21
CA SER A 120 20.25 18.27 -37.81
C SER A 120 20.21 19.66 -38.46
N HIS A 121 21.05 20.57 -37.98
CA HIS A 121 21.17 21.89 -38.61
C HIS A 121 21.73 21.80 -40.04
N GLU A 122 22.56 20.80 -40.30
CA GLU A 122 23.24 20.53 -41.57
C GLU A 122 22.33 19.91 -42.64
N THR A 123 21.18 19.33 -42.25
CA THR A 123 20.22 18.79 -43.23
C THR A 123 19.78 19.91 -44.19
N PRO A 124 19.79 19.71 -45.53
CA PRO A 124 19.57 20.76 -46.55
C PRO A 124 18.11 21.21 -46.68
N ILE A 125 17.37 21.27 -45.58
CA ILE A 125 16.02 21.82 -45.50
C ILE A 125 16.09 23.15 -44.75
N PRO A 126 15.66 24.27 -45.36
CA PRO A 126 15.66 25.56 -44.68
C PRO A 126 14.69 25.57 -43.50
N SER A 127 15.15 25.99 -42.31
CA SER A 127 14.31 26.06 -41.10
C SER A 127 13.03 26.89 -41.31
N LYS A 128 13.12 27.96 -42.12
CA LYS A 128 11.97 28.81 -42.47
C LYS A 128 10.88 28.03 -43.22
N ARG A 129 11.25 27.10 -44.11
CA ARG A 129 10.32 26.23 -44.82
C ARG A 129 9.62 25.26 -43.86
N CYS A 130 10.33 24.68 -42.90
CA CYS A 130 9.71 23.83 -41.87
C CYS A 130 8.70 24.62 -41.01
N HIS A 131 9.05 25.83 -40.58
CA HIS A 131 8.13 26.65 -39.78
C HIS A 131 6.92 27.12 -40.59
N GLN A 132 7.08 27.35 -41.90
CA GLN A 132 5.96 27.64 -42.80
C GLN A 132 5.02 26.44 -42.90
N LEU A 133 5.56 25.24 -43.13
CA LEU A 133 4.76 24.01 -43.13
C LEU A 133 4.00 23.84 -41.80
N LEU A 134 4.66 24.05 -40.65
CA LEU A 134 4.00 23.98 -39.34
C LEU A 134 2.84 25.00 -39.24
N ALA A 135 3.04 26.22 -39.70
CA ALA A 135 2.00 27.23 -39.71
C ALA A 135 0.82 26.83 -40.59
N ASP A 136 1.07 26.39 -41.82
CA ASP A 136 0.04 25.96 -42.77
C ASP A 136 -0.79 24.80 -42.20
N MET A 137 -0.13 23.81 -41.56
CA MET A 137 -0.81 22.70 -40.90
C MET A 137 -1.70 23.15 -39.73
N LEU A 138 -1.23 24.09 -38.91
CA LEU A 138 -1.99 24.61 -37.76
C LEU A 138 -3.18 25.49 -38.20
N GLU A 139 -2.99 26.30 -39.24
CA GLU A 139 -4.05 27.15 -39.83
C GLU A 139 -5.16 26.31 -40.47
N LEU A 140 -4.80 25.19 -41.10
CA LEU A 140 -5.77 24.21 -41.63
C LEU A 140 -6.49 23.47 -40.49
N LYS A 141 -5.76 22.89 -39.53
CA LYS A 141 -6.37 22.08 -38.46
C LYS A 141 -7.22 22.91 -37.50
N ARG A 142 -6.87 24.19 -37.27
CA ARG A 142 -7.53 25.08 -36.29
C ARG A 142 -7.77 24.38 -34.94
N PRO A 143 -6.71 23.88 -34.28
CA PRO A 143 -6.86 23.09 -33.08
C PRO A 143 -7.49 23.87 -31.94
N LYS A 144 -8.30 23.19 -31.12
CA LYS A 144 -8.81 23.74 -29.87
C LYS A 144 -7.70 23.84 -28.83
N VAL A 145 -6.82 22.83 -28.78
CA VAL A 145 -5.69 22.78 -27.86
C VAL A 145 -4.39 22.48 -28.61
N VAL A 146 -3.33 23.21 -28.29
CA VAL A 146 -1.96 22.94 -28.78
C VAL A 146 -1.03 22.72 -27.60
N LEU A 147 -0.33 21.60 -27.56
CA LEU A 147 0.73 21.34 -26.58
C LEU A 147 2.09 21.69 -27.18
N CYS A 148 2.71 22.74 -26.65
CA CYS A 148 3.90 23.37 -27.22
C CYS A 148 5.17 22.76 -26.59
N CYS A 149 5.79 21.78 -27.22
CA CYS A 149 6.97 21.05 -26.72
C CYS A 149 8.29 21.40 -27.44
N TRP A 150 8.40 22.61 -28.00
CA TRP A 150 9.58 23.06 -28.76
C TRP A 150 9.91 24.54 -28.51
N ASN A 151 11.19 24.92 -28.39
CA ASN A 151 11.58 26.29 -28.00
C ASN A 151 12.64 26.95 -28.91
N ARG A 152 12.98 26.35 -30.06
CA ARG A 152 14.04 26.87 -30.95
C ARG A 152 13.63 28.18 -31.66
N ARG A 153 14.60 28.90 -32.22
CA ARG A 153 14.36 30.16 -32.96
C ARG A 153 13.40 29.91 -34.12
N CYS A 154 12.40 30.77 -34.26
CA CYS A 154 11.37 30.73 -35.30
C CYS A 154 11.08 32.15 -35.78
N GLU A 155 11.20 32.37 -37.08
CA GLU A 155 10.94 33.66 -37.73
C GLU A 155 9.51 33.74 -38.29
N GLN A 156 8.81 32.61 -38.39
CA GLN A 156 7.43 32.56 -38.85
C GLN A 156 6.52 33.08 -37.73
N THR A 157 5.76 34.15 -38.04
CA THR A 157 5.01 34.97 -37.07
C THR A 157 3.79 34.29 -36.45
N PHE A 158 3.21 33.31 -37.13
CA PHE A 158 2.10 32.50 -36.61
C PHE A 158 2.61 31.35 -35.74
N ALA A 159 3.53 30.53 -36.24
CA ALA A 159 4.11 29.38 -35.55
C ALA A 159 4.87 29.78 -34.26
N VAL A 160 5.52 30.95 -34.24
CA VAL A 160 6.22 31.44 -33.03
C VAL A 160 5.29 31.57 -31.82
N LYS A 161 3.98 31.80 -32.05
CA LYS A 161 2.96 31.87 -30.99
C LYS A 161 2.74 30.53 -30.29
N PHE A 162 3.21 29.42 -30.85
CA PHE A 162 3.06 28.05 -30.32
C PHE A 162 4.38 27.46 -29.82
N LYS A 163 5.32 28.32 -29.40
CA LYS A 163 6.57 27.89 -28.78
C LYS A 163 6.44 27.62 -27.28
N SER A 164 7.24 26.71 -26.79
CA SER A 164 7.59 26.52 -25.39
C SER A 164 8.45 27.69 -24.88
N TRP A 165 8.32 28.00 -23.59
CA TRP A 165 9.25 28.90 -22.88
C TRP A 165 10.37 28.15 -22.15
N GLY A 166 10.36 26.81 -22.15
CA GLY A 166 11.33 25.96 -21.48
C GLY A 166 10.81 25.35 -20.17
N VAL A 167 11.69 24.62 -19.49
CA VAL A 167 11.40 23.96 -18.21
C VAL A 167 11.17 25.01 -17.13
N GLY A 168 10.20 24.80 -16.25
CA GLY A 168 9.97 25.62 -15.07
C GLY A 168 9.39 27.01 -15.33
N THR A 169 8.71 27.20 -16.45
CA THR A 169 8.13 28.50 -16.82
C THR A 169 6.65 28.60 -16.47
N TRP A 170 6.19 29.80 -16.10
CA TRP A 170 4.81 30.11 -15.73
C TRP A 170 4.37 31.44 -16.38
N PRO A 171 3.10 31.59 -16.82
CA PRO A 171 2.00 30.61 -16.84
C PRO A 171 2.20 29.46 -17.85
N VAL A 172 1.60 28.30 -17.56
CA VAL A 172 1.68 27.11 -18.44
C VAL A 172 0.57 27.06 -19.49
N CYS A 173 -0.41 27.96 -19.43
CA CYS A 173 -1.59 27.95 -20.29
C CYS A 173 -1.90 29.36 -20.80
N ASP A 174 -1.93 29.53 -22.13
CA ASP A 174 -2.26 30.79 -22.81
C ASP A 174 -3.46 30.61 -23.74
N ARG A 175 -4.33 31.62 -23.83
CA ARG A 175 -5.38 31.67 -24.86
C ARG A 175 -4.91 32.47 -26.07
N MET A 176 -4.88 31.82 -27.22
CA MET A 176 -4.47 32.38 -28.53
C MET A 176 -5.66 32.40 -29.47
N GLY A 177 -6.51 33.41 -29.33
CA GLY A 177 -7.79 33.47 -30.04
C GLY A 177 -8.73 32.35 -29.57
N THR A 178 -9.11 31.45 -30.48
CA THR A 178 -9.93 30.26 -30.19
C THR A 178 -9.13 29.05 -29.74
N THR A 179 -7.80 29.08 -29.86
CA THR A 179 -6.90 27.97 -29.50
C THR A 179 -6.31 28.20 -28.11
N ILE A 180 -6.22 27.13 -27.31
CA ILE A 180 -5.53 27.14 -26.02
C ILE A 180 -4.14 26.52 -26.21
N ALA A 181 -3.09 27.26 -25.88
CA ALA A 181 -1.71 26.79 -25.93
C ALA A 181 -1.24 26.38 -24.54
N ILE A 182 -0.92 25.10 -24.36
CA ILE A 182 -0.23 24.60 -23.16
C ILE A 182 1.28 24.68 -23.40
N ARG A 183 1.94 25.58 -22.67
CA ARG A 183 3.38 25.84 -22.73
C ARG A 183 4.13 24.76 -21.97
N SER A 184 4.45 23.67 -22.66
CA SER A 184 5.28 22.61 -22.11
C SER A 184 6.73 22.79 -22.51
N PHE A 185 7.55 21.75 -22.38
CA PHE A 185 8.92 21.66 -22.87
C PHE A 185 9.11 20.31 -23.57
N HIS A 186 10.24 20.13 -24.26
CA HIS A 186 10.47 18.92 -25.03
C HIS A 186 10.58 17.68 -24.12
N PRO A 187 9.79 16.60 -24.32
CA PRO A 187 9.77 15.44 -23.42
C PRO A 187 11.15 14.83 -23.16
N ALA A 188 12.02 14.81 -24.18
CA ALA A 188 13.41 14.36 -24.05
C ALA A 188 14.20 15.03 -22.90
N ALA A 189 13.90 16.29 -22.54
CA ALA A 189 14.55 16.98 -21.43
C ALA A 189 14.34 16.31 -20.06
N ALA A 190 13.20 15.64 -19.88
CA ALA A 190 12.85 14.93 -18.65
C ALA A 190 13.20 13.43 -18.69
N VAL A 191 13.22 12.81 -19.87
CA VAL A 191 13.28 11.33 -19.99
C VAL A 191 14.50 10.79 -20.75
N CYS A 192 15.15 11.59 -21.60
CA CYS A 192 16.30 11.14 -22.41
C CYS A 192 17.64 11.66 -21.91
N TYR A 193 17.67 12.83 -21.26
CA TYR A 193 18.90 13.46 -20.80
C TYR A 193 18.98 13.42 -19.28
N ASP A 194 20.09 12.89 -18.74
CA ASP A 194 20.36 12.72 -17.30
C ASP A 194 19.22 12.00 -16.56
N LEU A 195 19.24 10.66 -16.62
CA LEU A 195 18.20 9.79 -16.06
C LEU A 195 18.10 9.89 -14.53
N SER A 196 19.17 10.35 -13.89
CA SER A 196 19.22 10.61 -12.45
C SER A 196 18.60 11.98 -12.13
N GLN A 197 17.56 12.00 -11.31
CA GLN A 197 17.15 13.17 -10.51
C GLN A 197 16.44 14.32 -11.22
N LYS A 198 15.39 14.03 -11.99
CA LYS A 198 14.44 15.06 -12.46
C LYS A 198 12.98 14.79 -12.09
N PRO A 199 12.66 14.51 -10.81
CA PRO A 199 11.29 14.19 -10.41
C PRO A 199 10.34 15.36 -10.68
N CYS A 200 10.75 16.62 -10.44
CA CYS A 200 9.87 17.76 -10.71
C CYS A 200 9.67 17.98 -12.21
N CYS A 201 10.72 17.82 -13.03
CA CYS A 201 10.54 17.93 -14.49
C CYS A 201 9.59 16.86 -15.02
N ARG A 202 9.76 15.60 -14.61
CA ARG A 202 8.88 14.49 -15.04
C ARG A 202 7.45 14.73 -14.60
N MET A 203 7.25 15.14 -13.34
CA MET A 203 5.91 15.47 -12.84
C MET A 203 5.29 16.65 -13.59
N LEU A 204 6.07 17.71 -13.89
CA LEU A 204 5.58 18.88 -14.63
C LEU A 204 5.12 18.49 -16.03
N LEU A 205 5.87 17.62 -16.70
CA LEU A 205 5.51 17.10 -18.02
C LEU A 205 4.20 16.30 -17.96
N ILE A 206 4.01 15.46 -16.94
CA ILE A 206 2.76 14.73 -16.70
C ILE A 206 1.59 15.70 -16.54
N CYS A 207 1.75 16.72 -15.69
CA CYS A 207 0.74 17.75 -15.47
C CYS A 207 0.36 18.48 -16.77
N HIS A 208 1.33 18.85 -17.62
CA HIS A 208 1.04 19.54 -18.88
C HIS A 208 0.20 18.69 -19.84
N PHE A 209 0.47 17.39 -19.94
CA PHE A 209 -0.34 16.49 -20.75
C PHE A 209 -1.74 16.32 -20.15
N ALA A 210 -1.84 16.09 -18.84
CA ALA A 210 -3.14 15.99 -18.15
C ALA A 210 -3.98 17.26 -18.35
N LEU A 211 -3.38 18.44 -18.22
CA LEU A 211 -4.03 19.73 -18.46
C LEU A 211 -4.50 19.88 -19.91
N ALA A 212 -3.70 19.48 -20.90
CA ALA A 212 -4.09 19.60 -22.31
C ALA A 212 -5.37 18.81 -22.63
N PHE A 213 -5.50 17.59 -22.10
CA PHE A 213 -6.73 16.80 -22.26
C PHE A 213 -7.88 17.31 -21.38
N SER A 214 -7.60 17.81 -20.17
CA SER A 214 -8.60 18.44 -19.31
C SER A 214 -9.23 19.69 -19.97
N GLN A 215 -8.42 20.52 -20.63
CA GLN A 215 -8.88 21.68 -21.43
C GLN A 215 -9.70 21.25 -22.64
N LEU A 216 -9.31 20.15 -23.29
CA LEU A 216 -10.10 19.60 -24.37
C LEU A 216 -11.50 19.18 -23.89
N ALA A 217 -11.58 18.58 -22.70
CA ALA A 217 -12.80 18.23 -21.98
C ALA A 217 -13.56 19.42 -21.35
N GLY A 218 -13.06 20.66 -21.53
CA GLY A 218 -13.75 21.88 -21.10
C GLY A 218 -13.36 22.40 -19.71
N SER A 219 -12.39 21.78 -19.03
CA SER A 219 -11.84 22.33 -17.78
C SER A 219 -10.92 23.50 -18.06
N THR A 220 -11.16 24.65 -17.42
CA THR A 220 -10.29 25.84 -17.53
C THR A 220 -9.34 26.00 -16.33
N VAL A 221 -9.46 25.12 -15.33
CA VAL A 221 -8.76 25.26 -14.05
C VAL A 221 -7.34 24.71 -14.17
N VAL A 222 -6.36 25.55 -13.84
CA VAL A 222 -4.96 25.14 -13.63
C VAL A 222 -4.68 25.19 -12.13
N PRO A 223 -4.42 24.05 -11.47
CA PRO A 223 -4.12 24.04 -10.03
C PRO A 223 -2.91 24.92 -9.67
N SER A 224 -3.03 25.70 -8.59
CA SER A 224 -2.01 26.66 -8.16
C SER A 224 -0.67 26.00 -7.78
N TRP A 225 -0.71 24.76 -7.26
CA TRP A 225 0.49 24.00 -6.87
C TRP A 225 1.40 23.66 -8.06
N ILE A 226 0.90 23.71 -9.30
CA ILE A 226 1.73 23.54 -10.51
C ILE A 226 2.76 24.66 -10.62
N LYS A 227 2.48 25.87 -10.10
CA LYS A 227 3.46 26.96 -10.08
C LYS A 227 4.69 26.58 -9.23
N THR A 228 4.49 26.01 -8.05
CA THR A 228 5.59 25.54 -7.19
C THR A 228 6.38 24.41 -7.85
N LEU A 229 5.71 23.60 -8.67
CA LEU A 229 6.37 22.58 -9.48
C LEU A 229 7.24 23.18 -10.60
N CYS A 230 6.77 24.24 -11.24
CA CYS A 230 7.58 25.01 -12.19
C CYS A 230 8.86 25.52 -11.53
N ASP A 231 8.74 26.21 -10.40
CA ASP A 231 9.88 26.78 -9.66
C ASP A 231 10.91 25.69 -9.33
N ASN A 232 10.46 24.57 -8.75
CA ASN A 232 11.35 23.47 -8.38
C ASN A 232 12.01 22.80 -9.60
N SER A 233 11.29 22.62 -10.70
CA SER A 233 11.85 22.01 -11.92
C SER A 233 12.96 22.84 -12.57
N SER A 234 13.00 24.16 -12.33
CA SER A 234 14.07 25.03 -12.84
C SER A 234 15.43 24.80 -12.15
N ILE A 235 15.43 24.18 -10.96
CA ILE A 235 16.60 24.05 -10.07
C ILE A 235 17.27 22.66 -10.19
N GLU A 236 16.64 21.69 -10.85
CA GLU A 236 17.07 20.28 -10.86
C GLU A 236 18.17 19.97 -11.89
N PHE A 237 19.46 19.98 -11.53
CA PHE A 237 20.55 19.38 -12.33
C PHE A 237 21.79 18.98 -11.52
N ARG A 238 22.11 17.68 -11.41
CA ARG A 238 23.47 17.13 -11.10
C ARG A 238 23.59 15.67 -11.58
N THR A 239 24.69 15.32 -12.24
CA THR A 239 25.08 13.92 -12.54
C THR A 239 25.87 13.30 -11.39
N LEU A 240 25.62 12.02 -11.09
CA LEU A 240 26.19 11.31 -9.93
C LEU A 240 26.64 9.87 -10.24
N ARG A 241 27.63 9.38 -9.49
CA ARG A 241 28.15 8.01 -9.55
C ARG A 241 27.32 7.05 -8.65
N ASN A 242 27.44 5.74 -8.87
CA ASN A 242 26.65 4.73 -8.15
C ASN A 242 26.90 4.67 -6.63
N LEU A 243 28.11 4.90 -6.15
CA LEU A 243 28.39 4.92 -4.70
C LEU A 243 27.87 6.22 -4.04
N GLU A 244 27.95 7.34 -4.77
CA GLU A 244 27.31 8.60 -4.39
C GLU A 244 25.78 8.43 -4.32
N ARG A 245 25.21 7.59 -5.19
CA ARG A 245 23.78 7.27 -5.22
C ARG A 245 23.31 6.55 -3.97
N THR A 246 24.03 5.56 -3.44
CA THR A 246 23.65 4.88 -2.18
C THR A 246 23.55 5.87 -1.03
N SER A 247 24.55 6.77 -0.90
CA SER A 247 24.55 7.81 0.13
C SER A 247 23.37 8.79 -0.04
N ILE A 248 23.05 9.19 -1.27
CA ILE A 248 21.91 10.08 -1.55
C ILE A 248 20.57 9.39 -1.28
N ILE A 249 20.45 8.10 -1.60
CA ILE A 249 19.26 7.33 -1.24
C ILE A 249 19.11 7.29 0.28
N LEU A 250 20.17 6.94 1.01
CA LEU A 250 20.15 6.93 2.47
C LEU A 250 19.77 8.29 3.04
N MET A 251 20.36 9.37 2.54
CA MET A 251 20.03 10.73 2.98
C MET A 251 18.57 11.11 2.69
N THR A 252 18.04 10.73 1.54
CA THR A 252 16.63 10.96 1.18
C THR A 252 15.71 10.18 2.12
N LEU A 253 16.02 8.91 2.37
CA LEU A 253 15.26 8.05 3.29
C LEU A 253 15.30 8.58 4.73
N LEU A 254 16.47 8.95 5.24
CA LEU A 254 16.61 9.54 6.57
C LEU A 254 15.85 10.86 6.70
N GLN A 255 15.83 11.68 5.66
CA GLN A 255 15.04 12.91 5.62
C GLN A 255 13.54 12.63 5.67
N MET A 256 13.05 11.66 4.89
CA MET A 256 11.63 11.26 4.91
C MET A 256 11.19 10.76 6.30
N MET A 257 12.08 10.08 7.01
CA MET A 257 11.85 9.54 8.34
C MET A 257 12.19 10.52 9.49
N GLU A 258 12.58 11.76 9.18
CA GLU A 258 12.95 12.79 10.15
C GLU A 258 14.09 12.40 11.12
N PHE A 259 14.99 11.51 10.72
CA PHE A 259 16.16 11.15 11.52
C PHE A 259 17.20 12.29 11.54
N LYS A 260 17.82 12.53 12.71
CA LYS A 260 18.79 13.62 12.90
C LYS A 260 20.03 13.42 12.02
N ARG A 261 20.49 14.52 11.41
CA ARG A 261 21.66 14.59 10.52
C ARG A 261 22.96 14.24 11.26
N GLY A 262 23.61 13.15 10.84
CA GLY A 262 25.06 13.03 10.86
C GLY A 262 25.61 13.36 9.46
N SER A 263 26.84 13.88 9.38
CA SER A 263 27.53 13.94 8.09
C SER A 263 27.79 12.52 7.60
N VAL A 264 27.13 12.10 6.52
CA VAL A 264 27.38 10.79 5.91
C VAL A 264 28.56 10.95 4.95
N ALA A 265 29.70 10.35 5.28
CA ALA A 265 30.84 10.30 4.37
C ALA A 265 30.47 9.49 3.13
N VAL A 266 30.72 10.05 1.94
CA VAL A 266 30.42 9.40 0.65
C VAL A 266 31.62 8.53 0.27
N PRO A 267 31.49 7.19 0.22
CA PRO A 267 32.58 6.32 -0.19
C PRO A 267 32.79 6.40 -1.71
N LEU A 268 34.05 6.36 -2.14
CA LEU A 268 34.44 6.34 -3.56
C LEU A 268 34.80 4.93 -4.07
N ALA A 269 34.87 3.94 -3.19
CA ALA A 269 35.14 2.54 -3.51
C ALA A 269 34.31 1.60 -2.62
N GLU A 270 34.12 0.36 -3.09
CA GLU A 270 33.43 -0.69 -2.34
C GLU A 270 34.27 -1.14 -1.14
N GLY A 271 33.69 -1.11 0.07
CA GLY A 271 34.37 -1.42 1.32
C GLY A 271 33.40 -1.51 2.49
N VAL A 272 33.90 -1.69 3.71
CA VAL A 272 33.08 -1.90 4.92
C VAL A 272 32.04 -0.78 5.12
N LEU A 273 32.42 0.47 4.89
CA LEU A 273 31.51 1.62 5.01
C LEU A 273 30.38 1.59 3.96
N ALA A 274 30.68 1.19 2.72
CA ALA A 274 29.69 1.10 1.65
C ALA A 274 28.69 -0.05 1.88
N ALA A 275 29.18 -1.20 2.39
CA ALA A 275 28.32 -2.30 2.81
C ALA A 275 27.37 -1.88 3.94
N ARG A 276 27.91 -1.24 4.99
CA ARG A 276 27.10 -0.70 6.10
C ARG A 276 26.02 0.28 5.63
N GLN A 277 26.35 1.18 4.70
CA GLN A 277 25.35 2.11 4.14
C GLN A 277 24.22 1.39 3.40
N ARG A 278 24.51 0.28 2.71
CA ARG A 278 23.47 -0.54 2.06
C ARG A 278 22.55 -1.19 3.08
N ASP A 279 23.10 -1.71 4.17
CA ASP A 279 22.31 -2.25 5.27
C ASP A 279 21.42 -1.17 5.91
N GLU A 280 21.98 0.03 6.16
CA GLU A 280 21.21 1.17 6.66
C GLU A 280 20.09 1.59 5.70
N VAL A 281 20.34 1.61 4.39
CA VAL A 281 19.31 1.87 3.37
C VAL A 281 18.16 0.86 3.48
N ASN A 282 18.48 -0.43 3.57
CA ASN A 282 17.47 -1.48 3.68
C ASN A 282 16.65 -1.35 4.96
N GLU A 283 17.28 -1.00 6.08
CA GLU A 283 16.59 -0.77 7.34
C GLU A 283 15.65 0.43 7.29
N VAL A 284 16.09 1.56 6.74
CA VAL A 284 15.23 2.73 6.64
C VAL A 284 14.10 2.50 5.62
N LEU A 285 14.33 1.73 4.55
CA LEU A 285 13.26 1.33 3.62
C LEU A 285 12.18 0.49 4.29
N LYS A 286 12.55 -0.46 5.16
CA LYS A 286 11.56 -1.21 5.93
C LYS A 286 10.70 -0.31 6.77
N GLN A 287 11.32 0.62 7.49
CA GLN A 287 10.62 1.57 8.34
C GLN A 287 9.74 2.50 7.52
N LEU A 288 10.18 2.93 6.33
CA LEU A 288 9.38 3.73 5.42
C LEU A 288 8.12 3.00 4.97
N PHE A 289 8.23 1.72 4.58
CA PHE A 289 7.07 0.92 4.16
C PHE A 289 6.17 0.49 5.31
N ALA A 290 6.68 0.49 6.54
CA ALA A 290 5.88 0.36 7.76
C ALA A 290 5.16 1.65 8.14
N ALA A 291 5.74 2.79 7.78
CA ALA A 291 5.17 4.08 8.11
C ALA A 291 4.06 4.46 7.12
N ASN A 292 3.01 5.10 7.64
CA ASN A 292 2.02 5.81 6.83
C ASN A 292 2.59 7.15 6.34
N TYR A 293 3.67 7.11 5.58
CA TYR A 293 4.30 8.30 5.04
C TYR A 293 3.34 9.01 4.06
N ASN A 294 2.94 10.24 4.40
CA ASN A 294 1.99 11.05 3.64
C ASN A 294 2.49 12.49 3.41
N LYS A 295 3.80 12.72 3.55
CA LYS A 295 4.41 14.06 3.49
C LYS A 295 4.75 14.52 2.06
N GLY A 296 4.22 13.86 1.03
CA GLY A 296 4.32 14.28 -0.36
C GLY A 296 5.06 13.30 -1.26
N ALA A 297 4.72 13.30 -2.55
CA ALA A 297 5.24 12.32 -3.51
C ALA A 297 6.61 12.65 -4.12
N ARG A 298 7.18 13.85 -3.88
CA ARG A 298 8.43 14.30 -4.50
C ARG A 298 9.60 13.42 -4.05
N GLU A 299 9.74 13.18 -2.76
CA GLU A 299 10.82 12.38 -2.19
C GLU A 299 10.70 10.92 -2.66
N ILE A 300 9.48 10.39 -2.72
CA ILE A 300 9.21 9.05 -3.25
C ILE A 300 9.55 8.97 -4.75
N ALA A 301 9.20 9.98 -5.54
CA ALA A 301 9.55 10.06 -6.95
C ALA A 301 11.07 10.15 -7.15
N ASN A 302 11.77 10.91 -6.31
CA ASN A 302 13.23 10.96 -6.32
C ASN A 302 13.82 9.58 -6.01
N LEU A 303 13.33 8.90 -4.96
CA LEU A 303 13.75 7.54 -4.64
C LEU A 303 13.51 6.57 -5.80
N CYS A 304 12.36 6.62 -6.48
CA CYS A 304 12.10 5.77 -7.64
C CYS A 304 13.14 5.97 -8.75
N LEU A 305 13.50 7.22 -9.06
CA LEU A 305 14.51 7.52 -10.08
C LEU A 305 15.91 7.07 -9.66
N LEU A 306 16.26 7.27 -8.39
CA LEU A 306 17.53 6.77 -7.84
C LEU A 306 17.57 5.23 -7.90
N TRP A 307 16.46 4.58 -7.58
CA TRP A 307 16.39 3.12 -7.45
C TRP A 307 16.30 2.39 -8.81
N LYS A 308 15.76 3.04 -9.85
CA LYS A 308 15.58 2.46 -11.19
C LYS A 308 16.85 1.82 -11.75
N ASP A 309 17.97 2.53 -11.63
CA ASP A 309 19.28 2.10 -12.13
C ASP A 309 20.18 1.60 -10.99
N TYR A 310 19.63 1.37 -9.79
CA TYR A 310 20.36 0.86 -8.65
C TYR A 310 20.47 -0.67 -8.73
N LEU A 311 21.70 -1.19 -8.64
CA LEU A 311 21.97 -2.63 -8.70
C LEU A 311 21.62 -3.27 -7.34
N HIS A 312 20.33 -3.57 -7.15
CA HIS A 312 19.80 -4.23 -5.97
C HIS A 312 18.99 -5.48 -6.34
N PRO A 313 19.13 -6.62 -5.64
CA PRO A 313 18.36 -7.84 -5.91
C PRO A 313 16.84 -7.61 -5.84
N ALA A 314 16.38 -6.84 -4.85
CA ALA A 314 14.97 -6.49 -4.63
C ALA A 314 14.46 -5.29 -5.46
N ARG A 315 15.17 -4.90 -6.54
CA ARG A 315 14.89 -3.62 -7.23
C ARG A 315 13.43 -3.47 -7.67
N GLN A 316 12.85 -4.50 -8.29
CA GLN A 316 11.49 -4.40 -8.82
C GLN A 316 10.44 -4.30 -7.71
N ASP A 317 10.60 -5.06 -6.62
CA ASP A 317 9.67 -5.03 -5.49
C ASP A 317 9.71 -3.69 -4.76
N VAL A 318 10.90 -3.12 -4.56
CA VAL A 318 11.05 -1.78 -3.98
C VAL A 318 10.42 -0.71 -4.88
N LEU A 319 10.66 -0.76 -6.19
CA LEU A 319 10.04 0.18 -7.14
C LEU A 319 8.51 0.06 -7.16
N ARG A 320 7.97 -1.16 -7.07
CA ARG A 320 6.52 -1.40 -6.98
C ARG A 320 5.94 -0.76 -5.72
N ARG A 321 6.53 -1.05 -4.54
CA ARG A 321 6.06 -0.52 -3.25
C ARG A 321 6.20 1.00 -3.14
N LEU A 322 7.31 1.57 -3.61
CA LEU A 322 7.47 3.03 -3.73
C LEU A 322 6.42 3.62 -4.70
N GLY A 323 6.13 2.91 -5.80
CA GLY A 323 5.09 3.27 -6.75
C GLY A 323 3.71 3.33 -6.12
N GLU A 324 3.35 2.35 -5.30
CA GLU A 324 2.10 2.29 -4.52
C GLU A 324 2.03 3.43 -3.51
N LEU A 325 3.05 3.55 -2.65
CA LEU A 325 3.14 4.59 -1.63
C LEU A 325 3.03 6.00 -2.24
N GLY A 326 3.73 6.25 -3.34
CA GLY A 326 3.72 7.54 -4.03
C GLY A 326 2.40 7.86 -4.73
N SER A 327 1.67 6.83 -5.17
CA SER A 327 0.37 7.01 -5.84
C SER A 327 -0.77 7.33 -4.88
N GLN A 328 -0.60 6.97 -3.60
CA GLN A 328 -1.55 7.25 -2.52
C GLN A 328 -1.38 8.66 -1.93
N GLN A 329 -0.35 9.41 -2.34
CA GLN A 329 -0.11 10.74 -1.81
C GLN A 329 -1.12 11.75 -2.37
N ASP A 330 -1.65 12.61 -1.49
CA ASP A 330 -2.56 13.70 -1.88
C ASP A 330 -1.83 14.86 -2.55
N LEU A 331 -0.54 15.07 -2.26
CA LEU A 331 0.25 16.19 -2.76
C LEU A 331 1.57 15.71 -3.35
N PHE A 332 2.04 16.39 -4.39
CA PHE A 332 3.37 16.11 -4.91
C PHE A 332 4.48 16.66 -4.01
N GLN A 333 4.27 17.79 -3.34
CA GLN A 333 5.28 18.42 -2.48
C GLN A 333 4.75 18.56 -1.06
N THR A 334 5.64 18.45 -0.08
CA THR A 334 5.34 18.76 1.32
C THR A 334 4.98 20.23 1.44
N LEU A 335 3.80 20.56 1.99
CA LEU A 335 3.51 21.91 2.43
C LEU A 335 4.52 22.28 3.52
N GLY A 336 5.19 23.42 3.36
CA GLY A 336 6.21 23.91 4.29
C GLY A 336 5.74 23.77 5.74
N SER A 337 6.63 23.24 6.59
CA SER A 337 6.38 22.93 7.99
C SER A 337 5.69 24.10 8.70
N ASN A 338 4.42 23.94 9.03
CA ASN A 338 3.78 24.71 10.11
C ASN A 338 2.48 24.10 10.64
N LEU A 339 2.00 23.00 10.08
CA LEU A 339 0.95 22.19 10.68
C LEU A 339 1.31 20.74 10.39
N LEU A 340 1.75 20.02 11.41
CA LEU A 340 1.34 18.64 11.70
C LEU A 340 2.22 18.08 12.83
N THR A 341 1.53 17.87 13.94
CA THR A 341 1.87 17.09 15.11
C THR A 341 2.61 15.80 14.72
N ARG A 342 3.74 15.53 15.37
CA ARG A 342 4.41 14.23 15.37
C ARG A 342 3.39 13.11 15.61
N PRO A 343 3.25 12.11 14.72
CA PRO A 343 3.02 10.76 15.19
C PRO A 343 4.39 10.25 15.63
N ALA A 344 4.66 10.32 16.93
CA ALA A 344 5.77 9.58 17.48
C ALA A 344 5.45 8.09 17.27
N LEU A 345 6.01 7.46 16.23
CA LEU A 345 6.16 6.01 16.16
C LEU A 345 7.16 5.60 17.25
N ARG A 346 6.67 5.57 18.49
CA ARG A 346 7.06 4.58 19.47
C ARG A 346 5.89 3.63 19.53
N TYR A 347 5.91 2.55 18.75
CA TYR A 347 5.24 1.33 19.17
C TYR A 347 5.99 0.81 20.41
N LYS A 348 5.77 1.47 21.54
CA LYS A 348 5.62 0.74 22.79
C LYS A 348 4.17 0.31 22.75
N ILE A 349 3.91 -0.90 22.28
CA ILE A 349 2.74 -1.61 22.76
C ILE A 349 3.03 -1.84 24.24
N LYS A 350 2.79 -0.82 25.06
CA LYS A 350 2.34 -1.09 26.41
C LYS A 350 0.98 -1.73 26.18
N LEU A 351 0.94 -3.05 26.05
CA LEU A 351 -0.22 -3.77 26.53
C LEU A 351 -0.46 -3.19 27.92
N ALA A 352 -1.68 -2.71 28.13
CA ALA A 352 -2.21 -2.46 29.46
C ALA A 352 -2.24 -3.81 30.18
N GLY A 353 -1.07 -4.25 30.61
CA GLY A 353 -0.81 -5.39 31.47
C GLY A 353 -0.16 -4.79 32.70
N SER A 354 -0.91 -4.80 33.80
CA SER A 354 -0.56 -4.30 35.13
C SER A 354 -0.98 -2.87 35.46
N ASN A 355 -2.28 -2.58 35.33
CA ASN A 355 -3.10 -1.96 36.40
C ASN A 355 -4.51 -1.70 35.84
N ASN A 356 -5.28 -2.75 35.63
CA ASN A 356 -6.74 -2.64 35.51
C ASN A 356 -7.34 -3.16 36.81
N ASN A 357 -7.35 -2.31 37.83
CA ASN A 357 -8.35 -2.34 38.90
C ASN A 357 -9.45 -1.29 38.67
N ASP A 358 -9.39 -0.51 37.57
CA ASP A 358 -10.23 0.69 37.44
C ASP A 358 -11.41 0.54 36.46
N ASP A 359 -11.40 -0.38 35.49
CA ASP A 359 -12.56 -0.63 34.61
C ASP A 359 -13.40 -1.86 35.02
N ASP A 360 -12.78 -2.87 35.64
CA ASP A 360 -13.56 -3.92 36.34
C ASP A 360 -14.30 -3.32 37.54
N GLY A 361 -13.75 -2.28 38.17
CA GLY A 361 -14.40 -1.57 39.27
C GLY A 361 -15.69 -0.86 38.86
N ASP A 362 -15.77 -0.32 37.64
CA ASP A 362 -16.96 0.41 37.16
C ASP A 362 -18.03 -0.52 36.57
N LEU A 363 -17.60 -1.63 35.93
CA LEU A 363 -18.51 -2.69 35.47
C LEU A 363 -19.05 -3.53 36.64
N GLU A 364 -18.21 -3.87 37.62
CA GLU A 364 -18.61 -4.57 38.84
C GLU A 364 -19.45 -3.66 39.75
N LYS A 365 -19.22 -2.34 39.78
CA LYS A 365 -20.15 -1.37 40.39
C LYS A 365 -21.48 -1.28 39.67
N ARG A 366 -21.51 -1.28 38.33
CA ARG A 366 -22.76 -1.29 37.53
C ARG A 366 -23.51 -2.61 37.61
N LEU A 367 -22.82 -3.73 37.86
CA LEU A 367 -23.44 -5.05 38.09
C LEU A 367 -23.88 -5.22 39.55
N GLN A 368 -23.17 -4.64 40.51
CA GLN A 368 -23.60 -4.57 41.91
C GLN A 368 -24.80 -3.63 42.09
N SER A 369 -24.93 -2.56 41.30
CA SER A 369 -26.13 -1.71 41.33
C SER A 369 -27.38 -2.37 40.71
N LEU A 370 -27.21 -3.47 39.97
CA LEU A 370 -28.31 -4.31 39.47
C LEU A 370 -28.70 -5.45 40.45
N ARG A 371 -27.99 -5.63 41.57
CA ARG A 371 -28.44 -6.51 42.67
C ARG A 371 -29.54 -5.80 43.49
N ILE A 372 -30.73 -5.70 42.89
CA ILE A 372 -31.95 -5.41 43.64
C ILE A 372 -32.19 -6.60 44.58
N HIS A 373 -32.20 -6.32 45.88
CA HIS A 373 -32.49 -7.27 46.94
C HIS A 373 -33.94 -7.75 46.86
N GLY A 374 -34.11 -9.08 46.94
CA GLY A 374 -35.35 -9.76 47.36
C GLY A 374 -36.42 -9.88 46.27
N ASN A 375 -36.53 -11.08 45.69
CA ASN A 375 -37.57 -11.56 44.75
C ASN A 375 -37.24 -11.47 43.25
N ALA A 376 -35.98 -11.66 42.84
CA ALA A 376 -35.68 -11.98 41.44
C ALA A 376 -36.21 -13.39 41.14
N THR A 377 -36.98 -13.51 40.06
CA THR A 377 -37.45 -14.82 39.60
C THR A 377 -36.26 -15.57 38.96
N PRO A 378 -36.25 -16.92 38.91
CA PRO A 378 -35.17 -17.70 38.30
C PRO A 378 -34.82 -17.26 36.86
N VAL A 379 -35.79 -16.67 36.15
CA VAL A 379 -35.69 -16.15 34.79
C VAL A 379 -34.80 -14.90 34.70
N ASP A 380 -34.78 -14.05 35.73
CA ASP A 380 -33.99 -12.81 35.74
C ASP A 380 -32.49 -13.10 35.89
N GLU A 381 -32.11 -14.11 36.69
CA GLU A 381 -30.71 -14.53 36.84
C GLU A 381 -30.15 -15.19 35.56
N GLU A 382 -31.00 -15.88 34.80
CA GLU A 382 -30.68 -16.53 33.53
C GLU A 382 -30.36 -15.51 32.43
N LEU A 383 -31.19 -14.48 32.28
CA LEU A 383 -30.97 -13.40 31.33
C LEU A 383 -29.69 -12.60 31.63
N VAL A 384 -29.38 -12.37 32.92
CA VAL A 384 -28.12 -11.75 33.35
C VAL A 384 -26.92 -12.60 32.98
N ARG A 385 -26.98 -13.93 33.13
CA ARG A 385 -25.88 -14.83 32.74
C ARG A 385 -25.68 -14.89 31.22
N LEU A 386 -26.75 -14.89 30.43
CA LEU A 386 -26.65 -14.87 28.96
C LEU A 386 -26.08 -13.55 28.44
N SER A 387 -26.54 -12.42 28.96
CA SER A 387 -25.97 -11.11 28.61
C SER A 387 -24.48 -11.03 28.96
N GLN A 388 -24.07 -11.51 30.14
CA GLN A 388 -22.65 -11.60 30.52
C GLN A 388 -21.83 -12.48 29.57
N LEU A 389 -22.35 -13.64 29.17
CA LEU A 389 -21.70 -14.53 28.20
C LEU A 389 -21.50 -13.82 26.85
N ARG A 390 -22.53 -13.17 26.32
CA ARG A 390 -22.48 -12.44 25.04
C ARG A 390 -21.52 -11.26 25.09
N THR A 391 -21.51 -10.48 26.17
CA THR A 391 -20.53 -9.40 26.36
C THR A 391 -19.11 -9.94 26.36
N ARG A 392 -18.85 -11.08 27.02
CA ARG A 392 -17.54 -11.73 27.01
C ARG A 392 -17.16 -12.22 25.61
N LEU A 393 -18.06 -12.89 24.90
CA LEU A 393 -17.83 -13.37 23.53
C LEU A 393 -17.51 -12.20 22.58
N SER A 394 -18.31 -11.13 22.64
CA SER A 394 -18.10 -9.93 21.82
C SER A 394 -16.79 -9.23 22.15
N HIS A 395 -16.44 -9.08 23.43
CA HIS A 395 -15.17 -8.47 23.84
C HIS A 395 -13.98 -9.29 23.33
N ARG A 396 -14.02 -10.63 23.48
CA ARG A 396 -12.96 -11.52 23.00
C ARG A 396 -12.83 -11.50 21.49
N LYS A 397 -13.93 -11.40 20.75
CA LYS A 397 -13.94 -11.24 19.30
C LYS A 397 -13.18 -9.98 18.87
N VAL A 398 -13.49 -8.82 19.44
CA VAL A 398 -12.81 -7.55 19.09
C VAL A 398 -11.31 -7.61 19.39
N SER A 399 -10.93 -8.18 20.54
CA SER A 399 -9.51 -8.32 20.90
C SER A 399 -8.75 -9.24 19.92
N LEU A 400 -9.37 -10.35 19.51
CA LEU A 400 -8.75 -11.30 18.60
C LEU A 400 -8.71 -10.77 17.15
N GLU A 401 -9.67 -9.96 16.71
CA GLU A 401 -9.63 -9.24 15.42
C GLU A 401 -8.49 -8.22 15.38
N ARG A 402 -8.25 -7.50 16.49
CA ARG A 402 -7.09 -6.60 16.60
C ARG A 402 -5.78 -7.36 16.48
N LEU A 403 -5.64 -8.49 17.15
CA LEU A 403 -4.46 -9.34 17.07
C LEU A 403 -4.26 -9.94 15.67
N GLU A 404 -5.34 -10.35 14.99
CA GLU A 404 -5.29 -10.78 13.58
C GLU A 404 -4.67 -9.70 12.68
N ASN A 405 -5.10 -8.44 12.84
CA ASN A 405 -4.56 -7.32 12.07
C ASN A 405 -3.07 -7.07 12.34
N VAL A 406 -2.67 -7.07 13.62
CA VAL A 406 -1.25 -6.90 14.02
C VAL A 406 -0.38 -8.05 13.50
N ALA A 407 -0.90 -9.28 13.52
CA ALA A 407 -0.20 -10.45 12.99
C ALA A 407 0.01 -10.36 11.48
N ASN A 408 -1.02 -9.93 10.73
CA ASN A 408 -0.93 -9.73 9.29
C ASN A 408 0.06 -8.61 8.91
N GLU A 409 0.07 -7.52 9.68
CA GLU A 409 1.05 -6.44 9.52
C GLU A 409 2.47 -6.96 9.79
N THR A 410 2.67 -7.69 10.88
CA THR A 410 3.97 -8.31 11.23
C THR A 410 4.44 -9.29 10.15
N LEU A 411 3.55 -10.13 9.62
CA LEU A 411 3.87 -11.06 8.54
C LEU A 411 4.29 -10.31 7.26
N SER A 412 3.62 -9.19 6.96
CA SER A 412 3.97 -8.32 5.83
C SER A 412 5.37 -7.69 6.02
N HIS A 413 5.75 -7.35 7.25
CA HIS A 413 7.11 -6.89 7.60
C HIS A 413 8.18 -7.97 7.45
N VAL A 414 7.85 -9.22 7.82
CA VAL A 414 8.73 -10.37 7.63
C VAL A 414 8.97 -10.63 6.16
N GLN A 415 7.90 -10.69 5.37
CA GLN A 415 7.98 -10.88 3.93
C GLN A 415 8.81 -9.77 3.25
N LEU A 416 8.57 -8.50 3.62
CA LEU A 416 9.36 -7.38 3.13
C LEU A 416 10.84 -7.50 3.53
N SER A 417 11.13 -7.98 4.74
CA SER A 417 12.52 -8.15 5.22
C SER A 417 13.28 -9.23 4.45
N ILE A 418 12.58 -10.31 4.10
CA ILE A 418 13.10 -11.38 3.25
C ILE A 418 13.35 -10.86 1.83
N GLU A 419 12.37 -10.14 1.25
CA GLU A 419 12.48 -9.54 -0.09
C GLU A 419 13.67 -8.58 -0.17
N LEU A 420 13.88 -7.74 0.85
CA LEU A 420 14.99 -6.80 0.93
C LEU A 420 16.35 -7.46 1.22
N GLN A 421 16.40 -8.79 1.38
CA GLN A 421 17.62 -9.56 1.68
C GLN A 421 18.43 -8.97 2.84
N VAL A 422 17.74 -8.49 3.86
CA VAL A 422 18.44 -7.88 4.98
C VAL A 422 19.31 -8.92 5.66
N ALA A 423 20.60 -8.61 5.75
CA ALA A 423 21.62 -9.52 6.25
C ALA A 423 21.23 -10.07 7.64
N VAL A 424 21.67 -11.30 7.89
CA VAL A 424 21.47 -12.09 9.11
C VAL A 424 21.86 -11.33 10.40
N PHE A 425 22.65 -10.26 10.31
CA PHE A 425 23.15 -9.51 11.47
C PHE A 425 22.68 -8.05 11.53
N SER A 426 21.62 -7.66 10.80
CA SER A 426 21.12 -6.28 10.90
C SER A 426 20.38 -6.03 12.24
N PRO A 427 20.50 -4.83 12.84
CA PRO A 427 19.75 -4.45 14.03
C PRO A 427 18.22 -4.55 13.86
N GLY A 428 17.70 -4.35 12.64
CA GLY A 428 16.27 -4.50 12.37
C GLY A 428 15.80 -5.94 12.30
N ARG A 429 16.70 -6.90 12.06
CA ARG A 429 16.38 -8.34 12.19
C ARG A 429 16.13 -8.70 13.66
N ILE A 430 16.88 -8.11 14.60
CA ILE A 430 16.69 -8.27 16.05
C ILE A 430 15.35 -7.67 16.47
N GLY A 431 15.06 -6.42 16.10
CA GLY A 431 13.79 -5.77 16.43
C GLY A 431 12.57 -6.51 15.86
N LEU A 432 12.66 -7.00 14.63
CA LEU A 432 11.58 -7.78 14.03
C LEU A 432 11.42 -9.16 14.68
N SER A 433 12.51 -9.80 15.10
CA SER A 433 12.48 -11.02 15.91
C SER A 433 11.76 -10.80 17.24
N GLU A 434 12.07 -9.70 17.94
CA GLU A 434 11.40 -9.31 19.18
C GLU A 434 9.90 -9.03 18.95
N SER A 435 9.55 -8.30 17.88
CA SER A 435 8.15 -8.03 17.52
C SER A 435 7.38 -9.31 17.18
N ILE A 436 7.99 -10.26 16.46
CA ILE A 436 7.37 -11.57 16.20
C ILE A 436 7.15 -12.30 17.52
N ALA A 437 8.13 -12.33 18.42
CA ALA A 437 8.01 -13.00 19.71
C ALA A 437 6.88 -12.42 20.58
N GLU A 438 6.76 -11.08 20.62
CA GLU A 438 5.71 -10.37 21.35
C GLU A 438 4.31 -10.69 20.79
N VAL A 439 4.12 -10.52 19.47
CA VAL A 439 2.84 -10.81 18.80
C VAL A 439 2.45 -12.28 18.95
N THR A 440 3.42 -13.19 18.84
CA THR A 440 3.22 -14.63 18.99
C THR A 440 2.77 -14.97 20.42
N LYS A 441 3.38 -14.35 21.44
CA LYS A 441 2.98 -14.52 22.84
C LYS A 441 1.55 -14.03 23.10
N ASP A 442 1.21 -12.87 22.58
CA ASP A 442 -0.13 -12.28 22.76
C ASP A 442 -1.22 -13.12 22.07
N ILE A 443 -0.95 -13.60 20.85
CA ILE A 443 -1.87 -14.51 20.14
C ILE A 443 -2.03 -15.82 20.93
N HIS A 444 -0.95 -16.40 21.44
CA HIS A 444 -1.03 -17.63 22.21
C HIS A 444 -1.91 -17.48 23.46
N HIS A 445 -1.70 -16.40 24.23
CA HIS A 445 -2.52 -16.13 25.42
C HIS A 445 -3.99 -15.91 25.07
N ALA A 446 -4.26 -15.12 24.01
CA ALA A 446 -5.63 -14.89 23.55
C ALA A 446 -6.32 -16.18 23.06
N LEU A 447 -5.58 -17.07 22.38
CA LEU A 447 -6.09 -18.36 21.93
C LEU A 447 -6.42 -19.29 23.11
N ASP A 448 -5.62 -19.30 24.18
CA ASP A 448 -5.90 -20.06 25.39
C ASP A 448 -7.19 -19.58 26.07
N GLU A 449 -7.32 -18.27 26.27
CA GLU A 449 -8.53 -17.67 26.87
C GLU A 449 -9.78 -17.90 26.02
N VAL A 450 -9.66 -17.82 24.69
CA VAL A 450 -10.77 -18.06 23.76
C VAL A 450 -11.14 -19.54 23.71
N ALA A 451 -10.16 -20.45 23.70
CA ALA A 451 -10.42 -21.89 23.78
C ALA A 451 -11.12 -22.25 25.09
N ALA A 452 -10.68 -21.69 26.23
CA ALA A 452 -11.36 -21.86 27.52
C ALA A 452 -12.79 -21.32 27.52
N GLN A 453 -13.02 -20.15 26.92
CA GLN A 453 -14.36 -19.55 26.83
C GLN A 453 -15.31 -20.36 25.93
N ILE A 454 -14.82 -20.83 24.77
CA ILE A 454 -15.62 -21.65 23.85
C ILE A 454 -15.93 -23.01 24.50
N THR A 455 -14.95 -23.65 25.15
CA THR A 455 -15.14 -24.97 25.78
C THR A 455 -16.04 -24.95 27.01
N THR A 456 -16.10 -23.82 27.74
CA THR A 456 -17.01 -23.65 28.88
C THR A 456 -18.43 -23.29 28.45
N THR A 457 -18.64 -22.74 27.25
CA THR A 457 -19.95 -22.29 26.76
C THR A 457 -21.02 -23.39 26.74
N PRO A 458 -20.76 -24.62 26.23
CA PRO A 458 -21.70 -25.73 26.37
C PRO A 458 -22.11 -26.03 27.83
N SER A 459 -21.17 -25.95 28.78
CA SER A 459 -21.44 -26.23 30.18
C SER A 459 -22.26 -25.13 30.86
N ILE A 460 -22.09 -23.88 30.43
CA ILE A 460 -22.89 -22.73 30.88
C ILE A 460 -24.34 -22.88 30.39
N LEU A 461 -24.52 -23.31 29.13
CA LEU A 461 -25.84 -23.49 28.51
C LEU A 461 -26.59 -24.72 29.08
N VAL A 462 -25.88 -25.81 29.38
CA VAL A 462 -26.48 -27.02 29.95
C VAL A 462 -26.77 -26.89 31.46
N GLY A 463 -26.14 -25.94 32.15
CA GLY A 463 -26.27 -25.76 33.59
C GLY A 463 -25.46 -26.81 34.36
N GLY A 464 -24.21 -26.49 34.71
CA GLY A 464 -23.40 -27.39 35.54
C GLY A 464 -23.96 -27.56 36.96
N LYS A 465 -23.90 -28.77 37.52
CA LYS A 465 -24.16 -29.01 38.95
C LYS A 465 -23.21 -28.15 39.79
N GLY A 466 -23.75 -27.22 40.57
CA GLY A 466 -23.01 -26.48 41.59
C GLY A 466 -23.48 -26.93 42.97
N VAL A 467 -22.54 -27.27 43.86
CA VAL A 467 -22.87 -27.53 45.27
C VAL A 467 -22.96 -26.18 45.97
N THR A 468 -24.17 -25.74 46.30
CA THR A 468 -24.41 -24.66 47.25
C THR A 468 -25.13 -25.24 48.45
N HIS A 469 -24.45 -25.24 49.60
CA HIS A 469 -24.93 -25.69 50.91
C HIS A 469 -25.82 -26.95 50.92
N TYR A 470 -25.16 -28.11 51.00
CA TYR A 470 -25.71 -29.42 51.38
C TYR A 470 -26.92 -29.99 50.61
N GLU A 471 -27.39 -29.33 49.55
CA GLU A 471 -28.33 -29.92 48.59
C GLU A 471 -27.81 -29.77 47.15
N GLU A 472 -27.77 -30.89 46.41
CA GLU A 472 -27.59 -30.86 44.94
C GLU A 472 -28.83 -30.23 44.30
N THR A 473 -28.88 -28.90 44.24
CA THR A 473 -29.86 -28.22 43.40
C THR A 473 -29.34 -28.22 41.96
N LEU A 474 -30.15 -28.77 41.04
CA LEU A 474 -29.94 -28.60 39.60
C LEU A 474 -29.97 -27.09 39.32
N ARG A 475 -28.83 -26.49 38.97
CA ARG A 475 -28.84 -25.14 38.39
C ARG A 475 -29.70 -25.24 37.13
N SER A 476 -30.70 -24.36 37.01
CA SER A 476 -31.58 -24.35 35.86
C SER A 476 -30.76 -24.31 34.56
N SER A 477 -31.07 -25.28 33.70
CA SER A 477 -30.40 -25.50 32.42
C SER A 477 -31.08 -24.62 31.39
N PHE A 478 -30.33 -23.78 30.64
CA PHE A 478 -30.92 -23.02 29.53
C PHE A 478 -31.50 -23.96 28.48
N ALA A 479 -30.98 -25.19 28.37
CA ALA A 479 -31.52 -26.24 27.50
C ALA A 479 -32.91 -26.77 27.94
N ARG A 480 -33.39 -26.42 29.14
CA ARG A 480 -34.74 -26.74 29.65
C ARG A 480 -35.70 -25.55 29.60
N SER A 481 -35.24 -24.38 29.19
CA SER A 481 -36.09 -23.20 29.01
C SER A 481 -36.99 -23.39 27.78
N PRO A 482 -38.27 -22.96 27.81
CA PRO A 482 -39.11 -22.93 26.60
C PRO A 482 -38.47 -22.12 25.46
N ASP A 483 -37.54 -21.21 25.77
CA ASP A 483 -36.80 -20.38 24.81
C ASP A 483 -35.40 -20.94 24.46
N ALA A 484 -35.08 -22.19 24.82
CA ALA A 484 -33.76 -22.81 24.60
C ALA A 484 -33.27 -22.66 23.16
N ARG A 485 -34.15 -22.88 22.17
CA ARG A 485 -33.85 -22.71 20.74
C ARG A 485 -33.45 -21.27 20.41
N ASN A 486 -34.24 -20.30 20.83
CA ASN A 486 -33.95 -18.88 20.59
C ASN A 486 -32.61 -18.46 21.23
N ILE A 487 -32.29 -19.01 22.40
CA ILE A 487 -31.01 -18.75 23.09
C ILE A 487 -29.84 -19.39 22.33
N LEU A 488 -29.98 -20.64 21.89
CA LEU A 488 -28.96 -21.34 21.10
C LEU A 488 -28.73 -20.66 19.75
N ASP A 489 -29.79 -20.28 19.04
CA ASP A 489 -29.72 -19.58 17.76
C ASP A 489 -29.06 -18.19 17.88
N LEU A 490 -29.06 -17.58 19.07
CA LEU A 490 -28.34 -16.33 19.36
C LEU A 490 -26.87 -16.55 19.74
N VAL A 491 -26.54 -17.61 20.49
CA VAL A 491 -25.20 -17.85 21.02
C VAL A 491 -24.31 -18.63 20.06
N ILE A 492 -24.85 -19.63 19.34
CA ILE A 492 -24.09 -20.47 18.42
C ILE A 492 -23.36 -19.64 17.34
N PRO A 493 -24.01 -18.69 16.64
CA PRO A 493 -23.31 -17.87 15.64
C PRO A 493 -22.19 -17.01 16.23
N GLU A 494 -22.34 -16.53 17.48
CA GLU A 494 -21.29 -15.76 18.17
C GLU A 494 -20.09 -16.66 18.50
N VAL A 495 -20.33 -17.88 18.95
CA VAL A 495 -19.27 -18.87 19.25
C VAL A 495 -18.59 -19.36 17.96
N GLU A 496 -19.34 -19.64 16.90
CA GLU A 496 -18.79 -20.02 15.59
C GLU A 496 -17.94 -18.90 14.99
N GLY A 497 -18.41 -17.65 15.06
CA GLY A 497 -17.66 -16.48 14.62
C GLY A 497 -16.33 -16.33 15.38
N LEU A 498 -16.35 -16.54 16.69
CA LEU A 498 -15.15 -16.51 17.53
C LEU A 498 -14.21 -17.69 17.24
N ALA A 499 -14.74 -18.90 17.02
CA ALA A 499 -13.98 -20.09 16.67
C ALA A 499 -13.27 -19.93 15.31
N ASN A 500 -13.97 -19.42 14.29
CA ASN A 500 -13.39 -19.14 12.98
C ASN A 500 -12.23 -18.14 13.06
N LEU A 501 -12.39 -17.09 13.87
CA LEU A 501 -11.32 -16.13 14.14
C LEU A 501 -10.14 -16.77 14.89
N ALA A 502 -10.40 -17.64 15.87
CA ALA A 502 -9.36 -18.40 16.57
C ALA A 502 -8.57 -19.33 15.64
N PHE A 503 -9.24 -20.01 14.70
CA PHE A 503 -8.54 -20.83 13.70
C PHE A 503 -7.65 -19.99 12.78
N ARG A 504 -8.13 -18.83 12.31
CA ARG A 504 -7.31 -17.91 11.49
C ARG A 504 -6.10 -17.40 12.26
N CYS A 505 -6.27 -16.95 13.51
CA CYS A 505 -5.16 -16.53 14.35
C CYS A 505 -4.17 -17.68 14.63
N SER A 506 -4.65 -18.92 14.78
CA SER A 506 -3.80 -20.11 14.95
C SER A 506 -2.92 -20.39 13.71
N LEU A 507 -3.49 -20.20 12.52
CA LEU A 507 -2.74 -20.31 11.26
C LEU A 507 -1.69 -19.19 11.13
N LEU A 508 -2.07 -17.95 11.43
CA LEU A 508 -1.15 -16.80 11.40
C LEU A 508 -0.01 -16.96 12.40
N PHE A 509 -0.32 -17.38 13.64
CA PHE A 509 0.65 -17.74 14.65
C PHE A 509 1.65 -18.77 14.10
N SER A 510 1.15 -19.86 13.52
CA SER A 510 1.99 -20.95 13.04
C SER A 510 2.90 -20.49 11.90
N GLY A 511 2.37 -19.65 11.00
CA GLY A 511 3.12 -19.02 9.92
C GLY A 511 4.23 -18.11 10.43
N LEU A 512 3.93 -17.23 11.40
CA LEU A 512 4.92 -16.32 12.00
C LEU A 512 6.04 -17.10 12.70
N VAL A 513 5.71 -18.13 13.47
CA VAL A 513 6.72 -18.98 14.14
C VAL A 513 7.58 -19.73 13.12
N ALA A 514 6.99 -20.27 12.06
CA ALA A 514 7.75 -20.95 11.01
C ALA A 514 8.72 -20.00 10.29
N GLN A 515 8.23 -18.82 9.89
CA GLN A 515 9.04 -17.79 9.26
C GLN A 515 10.17 -17.31 10.18
N TRP A 516 9.86 -17.11 11.47
CA TRP A 516 10.85 -16.78 12.49
C TRP A 516 11.95 -17.85 12.59
N ARG A 517 11.58 -19.13 12.67
CA ARG A 517 12.53 -20.25 12.72
C ARG A 517 13.43 -20.32 11.49
N MET A 518 12.86 -20.16 10.29
CA MET A 518 13.61 -20.23 9.03
C MET A 518 14.57 -19.06 8.87
N HIS A 519 14.14 -17.85 9.27
CA HIS A 519 14.81 -16.62 8.87
C HIS A 519 15.47 -15.86 10.00
N TYR A 520 15.36 -16.26 11.26
CA TYR A 520 15.90 -15.51 12.40
C TYR A 520 16.75 -16.39 13.32
N GLY A 521 16.34 -17.64 13.58
CA GLY A 521 17.06 -18.56 14.46
C GLY A 521 17.13 -18.09 15.92
N PRO A 522 17.41 -18.97 16.89
CA PRO A 522 17.60 -18.53 18.26
C PRO A 522 18.86 -17.66 18.35
N PRO A 523 18.80 -16.44 18.90
CA PRO A 523 19.99 -15.64 19.15
C PRO A 523 20.87 -16.35 20.19
N GLU A 524 22.16 -16.48 19.92
CA GLU A 524 23.11 -17.22 20.78
C GLU A 524 23.24 -16.64 22.21
N ASP A 525 22.73 -15.42 22.48
CA ASP A 525 22.93 -14.68 23.72
C ASP A 525 21.65 -14.16 24.44
N SER A 526 20.42 -14.50 24.01
CA SER A 526 19.20 -14.00 24.68
C SER A 526 18.55 -15.05 25.59
N ASN A 527 18.27 -14.69 26.85
CA ASN A 527 17.53 -15.45 27.88
C ASN A 527 16.72 -16.65 27.34
N GLN A 528 17.34 -17.82 27.48
CA GLN A 528 16.93 -19.13 26.97
C GLN A 528 15.44 -19.48 27.24
N ASP A 529 14.89 -19.07 28.39
CA ASP A 529 13.61 -19.58 28.91
C ASP A 529 12.35 -19.05 28.17
N THR A 530 12.40 -17.85 27.58
CA THR A 530 11.24 -17.31 26.84
C THR A 530 11.18 -17.83 25.40
N MET A 531 12.36 -18.08 24.81
CA MET A 531 12.49 -18.57 23.44
C MET A 531 12.27 -20.09 23.37
N GLU A 532 12.72 -20.87 24.36
CA GLU A 532 12.43 -22.30 24.48
C GLU A 532 10.93 -22.59 24.59
N ARG A 533 10.16 -21.75 25.31
CA ARG A 533 8.69 -21.88 25.35
C ARG A 533 8.03 -21.68 23.98
N LEU A 534 8.53 -20.76 23.15
CA LEU A 534 8.04 -20.60 21.76
C LEU A 534 8.27 -21.85 20.89
N PHE A 535 9.19 -22.74 21.27
CA PHE A 535 9.40 -24.02 20.60
C PHE A 535 8.37 -25.10 20.98
N GLU A 536 7.77 -25.04 22.16
CA GLU A 536 6.78 -26.01 22.66
C GLU A 536 5.33 -25.72 22.24
N ILE A 537 5.01 -24.44 22.01
CA ILE A 537 3.65 -23.96 21.68
C ILE A 537 2.95 -24.63 20.47
N PRO A 538 3.64 -25.07 19.38
CA PRO A 538 2.95 -25.72 18.27
C PRO A 538 2.16 -26.99 18.65
N ASN A 539 2.54 -27.67 19.74
CA ASN A 539 1.80 -28.82 20.25
C ASN A 539 0.48 -28.41 20.93
N ASP A 540 0.44 -27.23 21.55
CA ASP A 540 -0.75 -26.72 22.26
C ASP A 540 -1.82 -26.21 21.30
N ILE A 541 -1.45 -25.70 20.12
CA ILE A 541 -2.39 -25.22 19.09
C ILE A 541 -3.26 -26.35 18.54
N LYS A 542 -2.66 -27.53 18.37
CA LYS A 542 -3.43 -28.73 18.03
C LYS A 542 -4.44 -29.05 19.13
N GLY A 543 -4.03 -28.90 20.39
CA GLY A 543 -4.90 -28.99 21.56
C GLY A 543 -6.09 -28.02 21.49
N TYR A 544 -5.84 -26.73 21.30
CA TYR A 544 -6.89 -25.70 21.17
C TYR A 544 -7.86 -26.02 20.04
N SER A 545 -7.34 -26.40 18.87
CA SER A 545 -8.18 -26.72 17.71
C SER A 545 -9.10 -27.91 17.99
N THR A 546 -8.59 -28.97 18.62
CA THR A 546 -9.42 -30.12 19.00
C THR A 546 -10.45 -29.77 20.08
N ALA A 547 -10.10 -28.92 21.04
CA ALA A 547 -10.99 -28.51 22.12
C ALA A 547 -12.13 -27.61 21.61
N ILE A 548 -11.82 -26.64 20.74
CA ILE A 548 -12.80 -25.78 20.07
C ILE A 548 -13.74 -26.60 19.20
N MET A 549 -13.22 -27.52 18.37
CA MET A 549 -14.05 -28.42 17.55
C MET A 549 -14.96 -29.31 18.40
N SER A 550 -14.44 -29.86 19.50
CA SER A 550 -15.25 -30.66 20.43
C SER A 550 -16.38 -29.83 21.06
N ALA A 551 -16.12 -28.56 21.39
CA ALA A 551 -17.11 -27.67 21.98
C ALA A 551 -18.20 -27.27 20.96
N LEU A 552 -17.82 -26.98 19.71
CA LEU A 552 -18.76 -26.71 18.61
C LEU A 552 -19.66 -27.94 18.34
N ASN A 553 -19.08 -29.14 18.31
CA ASN A 553 -19.86 -30.38 18.16
C ASN A 553 -20.85 -30.56 19.31
N ASN A 554 -20.45 -30.23 20.54
CA ASN A 554 -21.36 -30.26 21.69
C ASN A 554 -22.49 -29.22 21.55
N LEU A 555 -22.22 -28.02 21.04
CA LEU A 555 -23.26 -27.00 20.79
C LEU A 555 -24.23 -27.44 19.68
N SER A 556 -23.71 -28.02 18.60
CA SER A 556 -24.53 -28.58 17.52
C SER A 556 -25.42 -29.73 18.02
N THR A 557 -24.86 -30.61 18.86
CA THR A 557 -25.64 -31.68 19.51
C THR A 557 -26.73 -31.10 20.42
N LEU A 558 -26.46 -30.00 21.14
CA LEU A 558 -27.46 -29.31 21.98
C LEU A 558 -28.56 -28.67 21.15
N GLN A 559 -28.25 -28.13 19.98
CA GLN A 559 -29.22 -27.57 19.04
C GLN A 559 -30.13 -28.67 18.47
N GLU A 560 -29.55 -29.79 18.04
CA GLU A 560 -30.30 -30.97 17.55
C GLU A 560 -31.22 -31.56 18.64
N LEU A 561 -30.75 -31.61 19.89
CA LEU A 561 -31.55 -32.05 21.04
C LEU A 561 -32.70 -31.07 21.36
N SER A 562 -32.50 -29.77 21.13
CA SER A 562 -33.55 -28.76 21.29
C SER A 562 -34.65 -28.87 20.23
N ASP A 563 -34.35 -29.43 19.06
CA ASP A 563 -35.32 -29.70 17.99
C ASP A 563 -36.17 -30.96 18.25
N ASN A 564 -35.76 -31.84 19.19
CA ASN A 564 -36.45 -33.08 19.51
C ASN A 564 -36.52 -33.35 21.03
N PRO A 565 -37.45 -32.68 21.75
CA PRO A 565 -37.51 -32.71 23.23
C PRO A 565 -37.78 -34.10 23.83
N GLU A 566 -38.30 -35.06 23.06
CA GLU A 566 -38.54 -36.44 23.54
C GLU A 566 -37.24 -37.26 23.70
N GLN A 567 -36.12 -36.84 23.08
CA GLN A 567 -34.82 -37.51 23.25
C GLN A 567 -34.04 -36.99 24.46
N LEU A 568 -34.26 -35.76 24.91
CA LEU A 568 -33.61 -35.15 26.10
C LEU A 568 -33.86 -35.95 27.39
N LEU A 569 -35.01 -36.63 27.50
CA LEU A 569 -35.38 -37.47 28.65
C LEU A 569 -34.70 -38.86 28.66
N LYS A 570 -34.19 -39.34 27.52
CA LYS A 570 -33.53 -40.67 27.43
C LYS A 570 -32.01 -40.61 27.64
N THR A 571 -31.39 -39.46 27.43
CA THR A 571 -29.92 -39.32 27.46
C THR A 571 -29.33 -39.04 28.85
N GLU A 572 -30.15 -38.85 29.89
CA GLU A 572 -29.69 -38.71 31.28
C GLU A 572 -28.99 -39.98 31.84
N SER A 573 -29.10 -41.12 31.15
CA SER A 573 -28.33 -42.34 31.46
C SER A 573 -26.89 -42.33 30.92
N LEU A 574 -26.48 -41.35 30.10
CA LEU A 574 -25.17 -41.30 29.43
C LEU A 574 -24.26 -40.16 29.91
N ALA A 575 -24.59 -39.49 31.03
CA ALA A 575 -23.65 -38.63 31.75
C ALA A 575 -22.55 -39.44 32.48
N GLN A 576 -21.88 -40.33 31.78
CA GLN A 576 -20.49 -40.67 32.03
C GLN A 576 -19.69 -40.18 30.84
N LEU A 577 -19.36 -38.87 30.85
CA LEU A 577 -18.17 -38.39 30.15
C LEU A 577 -17.01 -39.33 30.52
N PRO A 578 -16.19 -39.82 29.57
CA PRO A 578 -14.99 -40.55 29.91
C PRO A 578 -14.07 -39.58 30.64
N ARG A 579 -14.06 -39.66 31.97
CA ARG A 579 -12.93 -39.20 32.78
C ARG A 579 -11.74 -40.00 32.29
N LYS A 580 -10.93 -39.43 31.38
CA LYS A 580 -9.52 -39.80 31.33
C LYS A 580 -9.01 -39.64 32.76
N LYS A 581 -8.57 -40.74 33.35
CA LYS A 581 -7.80 -40.76 34.60
C LYS A 581 -6.64 -39.78 34.45
N ASN A 582 -6.82 -38.58 34.98
CA ASN A 582 -5.71 -37.70 35.31
C ASN A 582 -5.01 -38.30 36.54
N GLU A 583 -4.12 -39.26 36.32
CA GLU A 583 -3.21 -39.78 37.37
C GLU A 583 -2.10 -38.77 37.73
N GLY A 584 -2.12 -37.53 37.21
CA GLY A 584 -1.12 -36.49 37.48
C GLY A 584 -1.53 -35.37 38.44
N LEU A 585 -2.77 -34.86 38.41
CA LEU A 585 -3.14 -33.65 39.18
C LEU A 585 -3.33 -33.83 40.70
N PRO A 586 -3.79 -34.99 41.23
CA PRO A 586 -3.94 -35.16 42.68
C PRO A 586 -2.62 -35.24 43.46
N LYS A 587 -1.48 -35.50 42.78
CA LYS A 587 -0.15 -35.48 43.41
C LYS A 587 0.38 -34.06 43.59
N VAL A 588 0.10 -33.14 42.66
CA VAL A 588 0.54 -31.75 42.73
C VAL A 588 -0.17 -30.98 43.86
N TYR A 589 -1.47 -31.23 44.05
CA TYR A 589 -2.23 -30.62 45.15
C TYR A 589 -1.89 -31.18 46.54
N ARG A 590 -1.33 -32.40 46.63
CA ARG A 590 -0.93 -33.00 47.91
C ARG A 590 0.48 -32.54 48.35
N VAL A 591 1.36 -32.19 47.40
CA VAL A 591 2.68 -31.60 47.69
C VAL A 591 2.54 -30.13 48.15
N ILE A 592 1.60 -29.37 47.58
CA ILE A 592 1.38 -27.96 47.97
C ILE A 592 0.67 -27.84 49.32
N ARG A 593 -0.12 -28.85 49.75
CA ARG A 593 -0.80 -28.85 51.06
C ARG A 593 -0.04 -29.55 52.19
N GLY A 594 1.01 -30.31 51.88
CA GLY A 594 1.85 -31.03 52.85
C GLY A 594 3.08 -30.27 53.34
N GLY A 595 3.42 -29.12 52.72
CA GLY A 595 4.60 -28.32 53.08
C GLY A 595 4.36 -27.16 54.06
N ALA A 596 3.17 -27.03 54.65
CA ALA A 596 2.80 -25.91 55.51
C ALA A 596 2.53 -26.29 56.98
N ALA A 597 3.04 -27.44 57.45
CA ALA A 597 3.03 -27.78 58.87
C ALA A 597 4.32 -28.53 59.24
N SER A 598 5.04 -28.02 60.26
CA SER A 598 6.35 -28.42 60.83
C SER A 598 7.58 -28.04 59.99
N GLN A 599 8.63 -27.38 60.51
CA GLN A 599 8.95 -26.96 61.87
C GLN A 599 10.14 -25.98 61.79
N ASP A 600 10.07 -24.88 62.54
CA ASP A 600 11.27 -24.26 63.13
C ASP A 600 12.03 -25.32 63.95
N VAL A 601 13.37 -25.24 63.96
CA VAL A 601 14.24 -25.12 65.16
C VAL A 601 15.68 -25.55 64.86
N SER A 602 16.60 -24.63 65.18
CA SER A 602 17.99 -24.78 65.67
C SER A 602 19.19 -24.97 64.72
N CYS A 603 20.16 -24.09 65.00
CA CYS A 603 21.58 -23.98 64.65
C CYS A 603 21.94 -23.37 63.29
#